data_AF-A0A653C7M0-F1
#
_entry.id   AF-A0A653C7M0-F1
#
_cell.length_a   1.000
_cell.length_b   1.000
_cell.length_c   1.000
_cell.angle_alpha   90.00
_cell.angle_beta   90.00
_cell.angle_gamma   90.00
#
_symmetry.space_group_name_H-M   'P 1'
#
loop_
_entity.id
_entity.type
_entity.pdbx_description
1 polymer ?
#
loop_
_entity_poly.entity_id
_entity_poly.type
_entity_poly.pdbx_seq_one_letter_code
_entity_poly.pdbx_strand_id
1 'polypeptide(L)' 'MVDLGGGQDGPIEHGFSNTVFIVPGIIFVSLSVFFGYKLYKSLVERERKRQEKRLQKQQKKKK' A
#
# COMPACT_ATOMS: atom_id res chain seq x y z
N MET A 1 54.64 -10.98 19.12
CA MET A 1 53.70 -11.12 17.98
C MET A 1 52.35 -11.36 18.59
N VAL A 2 51.48 -10.36 18.59
CA VAL A 2 50.08 -10.53 18.97
C VAL A 2 49.35 -10.92 17.70
N ASP A 3 48.87 -12.16 17.67
CA ASP A 3 48.01 -12.67 16.61
C ASP A 3 46.72 -11.85 16.62
N LEU A 4 46.61 -10.91 15.68
CA LEU A 4 45.35 -10.30 15.28
C LEU A 4 44.61 -11.32 14.41
N GLY A 5 44.22 -12.43 15.04
CA GLY A 5 43.16 -13.28 14.52
C GLY A 5 41.91 -12.41 14.48
N GLY A 6 41.64 -11.81 13.33
CA GLY A 6 40.39 -11.18 12.99
C GLY A 6 39.30 -12.24 12.98
N GLY A 7 38.90 -12.66 14.17
CA GLY A 7 37.71 -13.46 14.40
C GLY A 7 36.55 -12.63 13.89
N GLN A 8 35.94 -13.13 12.84
CA GLN A 8 34.74 -12.62 12.20
C GLN A 8 33.50 -12.86 13.09
N ASP A 9 33.68 -12.75 14.42
CA ASP A 9 32.71 -13.07 15.45
C ASP A 9 32.61 -11.87 16.42
N GLY A 10 32.30 -10.70 15.85
CA GLY A 10 31.89 -9.54 16.64
C GLY A 10 30.44 -9.72 17.11
N PRO A 11 30.06 -9.39 18.36
CA PRO A 11 28.69 -9.53 18.89
C PRO A 11 27.63 -8.62 18.21
N ILE A 12 27.99 -7.96 17.11
CA ILE A 12 27.19 -6.98 16.36
C ILE A 12 26.53 -7.64 15.12
N GLU A 13 26.82 -8.91 14.82
CA GLU A 13 26.16 -9.63 13.70
C GLU A 13 24.71 -10.07 14.00
N HIS A 14 24.16 -9.76 15.17
CA HIS A 14 22.71 -9.68 15.34
C HIS A 14 22.15 -8.37 14.77
N GLY A 15 22.60 -7.98 13.57
CA GLY A 15 21.92 -6.96 12.79
C GLY A 15 20.53 -7.47 12.48
N PHE A 16 19.50 -6.79 13.00
CA PHE A 16 18.10 -7.13 12.78
C PHE A 16 17.89 -7.64 11.35
N SER A 17 17.46 -8.89 11.22
CA SER A 17 17.30 -9.52 9.91
C SER A 17 16.41 -8.61 9.06
N ASN A 18 16.87 -8.22 7.86
CA ASN A 18 16.11 -7.36 6.94
C ASN A 18 14.67 -7.87 6.73
N THR A 19 14.47 -9.17 6.87
CA THR A 19 13.18 -9.87 6.94
C THR A 19 12.16 -9.21 7.90
N VAL A 20 12.60 -8.73 9.06
CA VAL A 20 11.76 -8.08 10.08
C VAL A 20 11.16 -6.76 9.57
N PHE A 21 11.83 -6.08 8.63
CA PHE A 21 11.32 -4.85 8.02
C PHE A 21 10.60 -5.12 6.69
N ILE A 22 11.06 -6.10 5.92
CA ILE A 22 10.49 -6.46 4.63
C ILE A 22 9.08 -7.06 4.79
N VAL A 23 8.88 -7.97 5.73
CA VAL A 23 7.60 -8.66 5.91
C VAL A 23 6.47 -7.69 6.27
N PRO A 24 6.60 -6.82 7.28
CA PRO A 24 5.58 -5.80 7.57
C PRO A 24 5.41 -4.81 6.43
N GLY A 25 6.50 -4.45 5.73
CA GLY A 25 6.44 -3.55 4.57
C GLY A 25 5.55 -4.10 3.45
N ILE A 26 5.71 -5.38 3.09
CA ILE A 26 4.88 -6.05 2.07
C ILE A 26 3.41 -6.10 2.52
N ILE A 27 3.15 -6.42 3.78
CA ILE A 27 1.79 -6.44 4.34
C ILE A 27 1.18 -5.03 4.25
N PHE A 28 1.90 -3.98 4.63
CA PHE A 28 1.40 -2.61 4.54
C PHE A 28 1.09 -2.21 3.10
N VAL A 29 2.02 -2.45 2.17
CA VAL A 29 1.83 -2.11 0.75
C VAL A 29 0.64 -2.87 0.17
N SER A 30 0.53 -4.17 0.43
CA SER A 30 -0.60 -4.98 -0.05
C SER A 30 -1.95 -4.49 0.49
N LEU A 31 -2.03 -4.16 1.78
CA LEU A 31 -3.23 -3.58 2.38
C LEU A 31 -3.54 -2.22 1.77
N SER A 32 -2.56 -1.33 1.65
CA SER A 32 -2.74 -0.01 1.04
C SER A 32 -3.24 -0.09 -0.40
N VAL A 33 -2.69 -1.01 -1.22
CA VAL A 33 -3.15 -1.23 -2.60
C VAL A 33 -4.56 -1.83 -2.61
N PHE A 34 -4.84 -2.82 -1.75
CA PHE A 34 -6.15 -3.46 -1.69
C PHE A 34 -7.25 -2.49 -1.26
N PHE A 35 -7.03 -1.75 -0.17
CA PHE A 35 -7.97 -0.75 0.31
C PHE A 35 -8.04 0.45 -0.62
N GLY A 36 -6.92 0.91 -1.18
CA GLY A 36 -6.87 1.98 -2.16
C GLY A 36 -7.68 1.65 -3.41
N TYR A 37 -7.49 0.46 -3.98
CA TYR A 37 -8.25 -0.02 -5.14
C TYR A 37 -9.74 -0.17 -4.82
N LYS A 38 -10.09 -0.81 -3.70
CA LYS A 38 -11.48 -0.99 -3.28
C LYS A 38 -12.17 0.35 -3.01
N LEU A 39 -11.48 1.29 -2.38
CA LEU A 39 -11.97 2.64 -2.11
C LEU A 39 -12.15 3.42 -3.41
N TYR A 40 -11.15 3.40 -4.30
CA TYR A 40 -11.22 4.06 -5.60
C TYR A 40 -12.42 3.57 -6.40
N LYS A 41 -12.57 2.25 -6.54
CA LYS A 41 -13.71 1.64 -7.25
C LYS A 41 -15.04 2.08 -6.65
N SER A 42 -15.15 2.08 -5.32
CA SER A 42 -16.36 2.50 -4.60
C SER A 42 -16.70 3.98 -4.83
N LEU A 43 -15.69 4.87 -4.81
CA LEU A 43 -15.87 6.30 -5.04
C LEU A 43 -16.29 6.58 -6.49
N VAL A 44 -15.57 6.01 -7.46
CA VAL A 44 -15.87 6.16 -8.89
C VAL A 44 -17.28 5.67 -9.21
N GLU A 45 -17.69 4.52 -8.66
CA GLU A 45 -19.03 4.00 -8.91
C GLU A 45 -20.13 4.89 -8.31
N ARG A 46 -19.89 5.47 -7.12
CA ARG A 46 -20.80 6.46 -6.50
C ARG A 46 -20.90 7.74 -7.32
N GLU A 47 -19.79 8.24 -7.84
CA GLU A 47 -19.80 9.43 -8.69
C GLU A 47 -20.53 9.19 -10.01
N ARG A 48 -20.30 8.04 -10.65
CA ARG A 48 -20.99 7.68 -11.90
C ARG A 48 -22.50 7.66 -11.72
N LYS A 49 -23.00 7.02 -10.65
CA LYS A 49 -24.43 7.00 -10.32
C LYS A 49 -25.00 8.40 -10.05
N ARG A 50 -24.22 9.32 -9.46
CA ARG A 50 -24.66 10.71 -9.26
C ARG A 50 -24.69 11.49 -10.56
N GLN A 51 -23.71 11.29 -11.44
CA GLN A 51 -23.68 11.93 -12.76
C GLN A 51 -24.83 11.46 -13.64
N GLU A 52 -25.08 10.15 -13.72
CA GLU A 52 -26.21 9.58 -14.48
C GLU A 52 -27.55 10.15 -14.00
N LYS A 53 -27.76 10.27 -12.69
CA LYS A 53 -28.97 10.90 -12.11
C LYS A 53 -29.10 12.38 -12.48
N ARG A 54 -28.00 13.14 -12.51
CA ARG A 54 -28.00 14.55 -12.92
C ARG A 54 -28.29 14.68 -14.42
N LEU A 55 -27.69 13.84 -15.25
CA LEU A 55 -27.89 13.84 -16.70
C LEU A 55 -29.34 13.52 -17.07
N GLN A 56 -29.95 12.50 -16.44
CA GLN A 56 -31.36 12.15 -16.64
C GLN A 56 -32.29 13.30 -16.24
N LYS A 57 -32.00 14.00 -15.13
CA LYS A 57 -32.78 15.18 -14.72
C LYS A 57 -32.65 16.34 -15.71
N GLN A 58 -31.48 16.56 -16.31
CA GLN A 58 -31.31 17.61 -17.32
C GLN A 58 -31.98 17.24 -18.66
N GLN A 59 -31.89 15.99 -19.10
CA GLN A 59 -32.56 15.55 -20.33
C GLN A 59 -34.09 15.66 -20.21
N LYS A 60 -34.66 15.31 -19.05
CA LYS A 60 -36.10 15.49 -18.77
C LYS A 60 -36.55 16.95 -18.69
N LYS A 61 -35.63 17.91 -18.49
CA LYS A 61 -35.92 19.35 -18.49
C LYS A 61 -35.73 19.99 -19.86
N LYS A 62 -35.00 19.35 -20.77
CA LYS A 62 -34.74 19.80 -22.14
C LYS A 62 -35.69 19.18 -23.17
N LYS A 63 -36.49 18.20 -22.77
CA LYS A 63 -37.55 17.56 -23.55
C LYS A 63 -38.88 18.09 -23.06
#